data_AF-A0A845ALR3-F1
#
_entry.id   AF-A0A845ALR3-F1
#
_cell.length_a   1.000
_cell.length_b   1.000
_cell.length_c   1.000
_cell.angle_alpha   90.00
_cell.angle_beta   90.00
_cell.angle_gamma   90.00
#
_symmetry.space_group_name_H-M   'P 1'
#
loop_
_entity.id
_entity.type
_entity.pdbx_description
1 polymer ?
#
loop_
_entity_poly.entity_id
_entity_poly.type
_entity_poly.pdbx_seq_one_letter_code
_entity_poly.pdbx_strand_id
1 'polypeptide(L)' 'MACSTHCPLPSRNYFEALETAEKRALHSFFDQHVVEDAELGYFALDEGDYNALPAHLASRVVHTVHGGMLEDY' A
#
# COMPACT_ATOMS: atom_id res chain seq x y z
N MET A 1 -4.60 -34.65 1.88
CA MET A 1 -4.93 -33.37 2.55
C MET A 1 -3.62 -32.63 2.77
N ALA A 2 -3.28 -31.68 1.88
CA ALA A 2 -2.11 -30.84 2.09
C ALA A 2 -2.49 -29.76 3.11
N CYS A 3 -1.97 -29.88 4.33
CA CYS A 3 -2.06 -28.84 5.33
C CYS A 3 -1.11 -27.72 4.86
N SER A 4 -1.67 -26.66 4.27
CA SER A 4 -0.88 -25.50 3.86
C SER A 4 -0.32 -24.87 5.13
N THR A 5 0.99 -25.00 5.32
CA THR A 5 1.73 -24.34 6.39
C THR A 5 1.67 -22.84 6.15
N HIS A 6 0.64 -22.19 6.70
CA HIS A 6 0.60 -20.75 6.83
C HIS A 6 1.65 -20.38 7.88
N CYS A 7 2.90 -20.17 7.43
CA CYS A 7 3.87 -19.47 8.26
C CYS A 7 3.26 -18.11 8.57
N PRO A 8 2.94 -17.77 9.83
CA PRO A 8 2.49 -16.43 10.14
C PRO A 8 3.74 -15.55 9.99
N LEU A 9 3.89 -14.93 8.81
CA LEU A 9 4.73 -13.75 8.73
C LEU A 9 4.16 -12.76 9.76
N PRO A 10 5.02 -12.04 10.52
CA PRO A 10 4.52 -11.02 11.43
C PRO A 10 3.64 -10.06 10.62
N SER A 11 2.40 -9.87 11.07
CA SER A 11 1.47 -8.93 10.45
C SER A 11 2.12 -7.55 10.45
N ARG A 12 2.20 -6.92 9.27
CA ARG A 12 2.72 -5.57 9.17
C ARG A 12 1.78 -4.60 9.87
N ASN A 13 2.33 -3.67 10.64
CA ASN A 13 1.52 -2.68 11.34
C ASN A 13 1.20 -1.47 10.43
N TYR A 14 0.13 -0.76 10.78
CA TYR A 14 -0.35 0.39 10.03
C TYR A 14 0.68 1.52 9.93
N PHE A 15 1.44 1.81 10.99
CA PHE A 15 2.38 2.93 11.02
C PHE A 15 3.61 2.70 10.13
N GLU A 16 4.12 1.47 10.04
CA GLU A 16 5.18 1.10 9.12
C GLU A 16 4.74 1.24 7.66
N ALA A 17 3.50 0.84 7.36
CA ALA A 17 2.92 1.02 6.03
C ALA A 17 2.74 2.51 5.70
N LEU A 18 2.27 3.31 6.66
CA LEU A 18 2.12 4.75 6.49
C LEU A 18 3.47 5.44 6.28
N GLU A 19 4.47 5.16 7.10
CA GLU A 19 5.83 5.72 6.96
C GLU A 19 6.43 5.35 5.59
N THR A 20 6.15 4.14 5.10
CA THR A 20 6.58 3.71 3.75
C THR A 20 5.86 4.50 2.66
N ALA A 21 4.55 4.71 2.79
CA ALA A 21 3.76 5.51 1.86
C ALA A 21 4.25 6.97 1.82
N GLU A 22 4.48 7.59 2.98
CA GLU A 22 5.02 8.95 3.08
C GLU A 22 6.39 9.09 2.41
N LYS A 23 7.32 8.15 2.66
CA LYS A 23 8.64 8.16 2.02
C LYS A 23 8.58 8.00 0.51
N ARG A 24 7.67 7.16 -0.01
CA ARG A 24 7.48 6.98 -1.45
C ARG A 24 6.84 8.21 -2.10
N ALA A 25 5.84 8.79 -1.45
CA ALA A 25 5.13 9.97 -1.93
C ALA A 25 6.08 11.14 -2.17
N LEU A 26 7.10 11.35 -1.32
CA LEU A 26 8.12 12.40 -1.51
C LEU A 26 8.86 12.31 -2.85
N HIS A 27 8.85 11.14 -3.49
CA HIS A 27 9.60 10.85 -4.72
C HIS A 27 8.70 10.34 -5.86
N SER A 28 7.38 10.50 -5.74
CA SER A 28 6.40 10.05 -6.74
C SER A 28 5.41 11.17 -7.05
N PHE A 29 4.98 11.23 -8.32
CA PHE A 29 3.83 12.02 -8.75
C PHE A 29 2.51 11.31 -8.41
N PHE A 30 2.57 10.00 -8.15
CA PHE A 30 1.42 9.15 -7.91
C PHE A 30 1.10 9.03 -6.43
N ASP A 31 -0.19 8.88 -6.12
CA ASP A 31 -0.65 8.68 -4.76
C ASP A 31 -0.17 7.32 -4.22
N GLN A 32 0.04 7.28 -2.90
CA GLN A 32 0.44 6.09 -2.19
C GLN A 32 -0.71 5.64 -1.29
N HIS A 33 -1.15 4.38 -1.45
CA HIS A 33 -2.28 3.84 -0.71
C HIS A 33 -1.82 2.86 0.37
N VAL A 34 -2.25 3.07 1.61
CA VAL A 34 -2.17 2.05 2.65
C VAL A 34 -3.38 1.14 2.50
N VAL A 35 -3.13 -0.15 2.30
CA VAL A 35 -4.14 -1.19 2.14
C VAL A 35 -4.13 -2.10 3.36
N GLU A 36 -5.32 -2.41 3.88
CA GLU A 36 -5.52 -3.40 4.93
C GLU A 36 -5.78 -4.79 4.34
N ASP A 37 -5.06 -5.80 4.81
CA ASP A 37 -5.22 -7.22 4.47
C ASP A 37 -5.40 -8.08 5.72
N ALA A 38 -6.35 -9.00 5.64
CA ALA A 38 -6.66 -9.89 6.75
C ALA A 38 -5.54 -10.90 7.06
N GLU A 39 -4.71 -11.23 6.08
CA GLU A 39 -3.60 -12.18 6.21
C GLU A 39 -2.24 -11.47 6.30
N LEU A 40 -2.02 -10.40 5.52
CA LEU A 40 -0.73 -9.71 5.41
C LEU A 40 -0.58 -8.52 6.38
N GLY A 41 -1.67 -8.04 6.98
CA GLY A 41 -1.69 -6.78 7.73
C GLY A 41 -1.73 -5.57 6.81
N TYR A 42 -0.99 -4.50 7.13
CA TYR A 42 -1.02 -3.26 6.36
C TYR A 42 0.18 -3.14 5.41
N PHE A 43 -0.03 -2.63 4.21
CA PHE A 43 1.07 -2.36 3.27
C PHE A 43 0.80 -1.14 2.38
N ALA A 44 1.87 -0.51 1.91
CA ALA A 44 1.82 0.61 0.98
C ALA A 44 1.88 0.14 -0.48
N LEU A 45 0.96 0.64 -1.30
CA LEU A 45 0.94 0.49 -2.75
C LEU A 45 1.18 1.84 -3.43
N ASP A 46 2.00 1.85 -4.46
CA ASP A 46 2.17 3.02 -5.34
C ASP A 46 1.12 2.94 -6.45
N GLU A 47 0.35 3.99 -6.66
CA GLU A 47 -0.61 4.05 -7.76
C GLU A 47 0.09 3.93 -9.13
N GLY A 48 1.36 4.40 -9.24
CA GLY A 48 2.16 4.27 -10.45
C GLY A 48 2.50 2.82 -10.86
N ASP A 49 2.43 1.86 -9.92
CA ASP A 49 2.71 0.45 -10.20
C ASP A 49 1.54 -0.27 -10.90
N TYR A 50 0.32 0.27 -10.76
CA TYR A 50 -0.91 -0.36 -11.23
C TYR A 50 -1.72 0.66 -12.02
N ASN A 51 -1.45 0.80 -13.32
CA ASN A 51 -2.16 1.68 -14.28
C ASN A 51 -3.62 2.02 -13.91
N ALA A 52 -4.40 1.03 -13.46
CA ALA A 52 -5.59 1.24 -12.66
C ALA A 52 -5.60 0.28 -11.46
N LEU A 53 -5.80 0.81 -10.25
CA LEU A 53 -5.91 -0.01 -9.04
C LEU A 53 -7.12 -0.97 -9.16
N PRO A 54 -6.91 -2.29 -9.06
CA PRO A 54 -8.02 -3.24 -9.10
C PRO A 54 -9.08 -2.94 -8.04
N ALA A 55 -10.36 -2.99 -8.41
CA ALA A 55 -11.47 -2.56 -7.54
C ALA A 55 -11.48 -3.25 -6.16
N HIS A 56 -11.04 -4.51 -6.09
CA HIS A 56 -10.96 -5.26 -4.83
C HIS A 56 -9.87 -4.75 -3.87
N LEU A 57 -8.81 -4.11 -4.40
CA LEU A 57 -7.80 -3.42 -3.59
C LEU A 57 -8.25 -2.01 -3.23
N ALA A 58 -8.91 -1.31 -4.16
CA ALA A 58 -9.44 0.03 -3.91
C ALA A 58 -10.42 0.06 -2.72
N SER A 59 -11.27 -0.97 -2.58
CA SER A 59 -12.20 -1.09 -1.44
C SER A 59 -11.52 -1.33 -0.08
N ARG A 60 -10.22 -1.63 -0.08
CA ARG A 60 -9.42 -1.95 1.11
C ARG A 60 -8.40 -0.88 1.45
N VAL A 61 -8.38 0.23 0.70
CA VAL A 61 -7.55 1.40 1.00
C VAL A 61 -8.08 2.06 2.27
N VAL A 62 -7.23 2.18 3.27
CA VAL A 62 -7.54 2.80 4.57
C VAL A 62 -6.89 4.17 4.73
N HIS A 63 -5.85 4.46 3.95
CA HIS A 63 -5.18 5.78 3.91
C HIS A 63 -4.64 6.05 2.52
N THR A 64 -4.69 7.31 2.07
CA THR A 64 -4.00 7.76 0.85
C THR A 64 -3.08 8.93 1.19
N VAL A 65 -1.81 8.81 0.80
CA VAL A 65 -0.81 9.86 0.89
C VAL A 65 -0.61 10.42 -0.52
N HIS A 66 -0.83 11.71 -0.69
CA HIS A 66 -0.71 12.32 -2.01
C HIS A 66 0.74 12.38 -2.51
N GLY A 67 0.92 12.14 -3.81
CA GLY A 67 2.22 12.32 -4.47
C GLY A 67 2.81 13.70 -4.20
N GLY A 68 4.06 13.74 -3.75
CA GLY A 68 4.75 14.95 -3.30
C GLY A 68 5.57 15.63 -4.38
N MET A 69 5.79 14.98 -5.52
CA MET A 69 6.39 15.63 -6.68
C MET A 69 5.35 16.51 -7.36
N LEU A 70 5.59 17.82 -7.36
CA LEU A 70 4.83 18.77 -8.17
C LEU A 70 5.26 18.61 -9.63
N GLU A 71 4.29 18.57 -10.56
CA GLU A 71 4.57 18.80 -11.97
C GLU A 71 5.01 20.26 -12.14
N ASP A 72 6.32 20.50 -12.26
CA ASP A 72 6.83 21.78 -12.72
C ASP A 72 6.57 21.86 -14.24
N TYR A 73 5.64 22.73 -14.66
CA TYR A 73 5.35 23.06 -16.06
C TYR A 73 5.90 24.43 -16.45
#